data_AF-A0A1Y3GFE1-F1
#
_entry.id   AF-A0A1Y3GFE1-F1
#
_cell.length_a   1.000
_cell.length_b   1.000
_cell.length_c   1.000
_cell.angle_alpha   90.00
_cell.angle_beta   90.00
_cell.angle_gamma   90.00
#
_symmetry.space_group_name_H-M   'P 1'
#
loop_
_entity.id
_entity.type
_entity.pdbx_description
1 polymer ?
#
loop_
_entity_poly.entity_id
_entity_poly.type
_entity_poly.pdbx_seq_one_letter_code
_entity_poly.pdbx_strand_id
1 'polypeptide(L)'
;MWKNESNFGVFYKERAVDLIFKGHCLEDFFEDMLKDLSNKYGVKVDLEVLDLYFDGLELGRKASQDFRDWISEKGGYEKNGYLVFPQD
;
A
#
# COMPACT_ATOMS: atom_id res chain seq x y z
N MET A 1 -0.85 15.36 37.87
CA MET A 1 0.44 16.06 37.66
C MET A 1 1.48 15.23 38.39
N TRP A 2 2.41 14.49 37.80
CA TRP A 2 3.13 14.61 36.52
C TRP A 2 3.41 13.23 35.90
N LYS A 3 3.70 13.29 34.60
CA LYS A 3 3.97 12.20 33.66
C LYS A 3 5.21 11.40 34.08
N ASN A 4 5.13 10.07 34.01
CA ASN A 4 6.33 9.22 34.01
C ASN A 4 6.90 9.22 32.59
N GLU A 5 8.00 9.95 32.41
CA GLU A 5 8.86 9.89 31.25
C GLU A 5 9.58 8.55 31.25
N SER A 6 9.20 7.67 30.33
CA SER A 6 9.90 6.41 30.13
C SER A 6 11.03 6.62 29.14
N ASN A 7 12.26 6.44 29.66
CA ASN A 7 13.48 6.26 28.90
C ASN A 7 13.32 5.13 27.87
N PHE A 8 13.22 5.48 26.59
CA PHE A 8 13.57 4.57 25.50
C PHE A 8 14.30 5.38 24.43
N GLY A 9 15.59 5.60 24.67
CA GLY A 9 16.53 5.92 23.61
C GLY A 9 16.62 4.72 22.66
N VAL A 10 15.72 4.69 21.67
CA VAL A 10 15.82 3.77 20.55
C VAL A 10 16.19 4.63 19.35
N PHE A 11 17.39 4.39 18.83
CA PHE A 11 17.74 4.83 17.48
C PHE A 11 16.80 4.10 16.51
N TYR A 12 15.59 4.64 16.31
CA TYR A 12 14.66 4.18 15.28
C TYR A 12 15.16 4.72 13.95
N LYS A 13 15.70 3.83 13.11
CA LYS A 13 15.65 4.03 11.66
C LYS A 13 14.21 3.74 11.26
N GLU A 14 13.39 4.77 11.10
CA GLU A 14 12.01 4.62 10.61
C GLU A 14 12.02 3.87 9.27
N ARG A 15 11.25 2.77 9.16
CA ARG A 15 11.09 2.05 7.89
C ARG A 15 10.12 2.80 7.00
N ALA A 16 10.16 2.59 5.68
CA ALA A 16 9.24 3.25 4.74
C ALA A 16 7.77 3.06 5.14
N VAL A 17 7.41 1.87 5.63
CA VAL A 17 6.08 1.56 6.19
C VAL A 17 5.72 2.42 7.41
N ASP A 18 6.66 2.76 8.29
CA ASP A 18 6.37 3.59 9.47
C ASP A 18 6.12 5.06 9.10
N LEU A 19 6.71 5.52 7.99
CA LEU A 19 6.58 6.90 7.48
C LEU A 19 5.28 7.10 6.68
N ILE A 20 4.85 6.09 5.91
CA ILE A 20 3.61 6.14 5.11
C ILE A 20 2.37 6.22 6.02
N PHE A 21 2.36 5.50 7.13
CA PHE A 21 1.18 5.37 8.00
C PHE A 21 1.08 6.43 9.12
N LYS A 22 2.13 7.24 9.35
CA LYS A 22 2.15 8.26 10.42
C LYS A 22 1.35 9.53 10.11
N GLY A 23 1.01 9.77 8.84
CA GLY A 23 0.36 11.00 8.38
C GLY A 23 -0.80 10.84 7.38
N HIS A 24 -0.98 9.65 6.79
CA HIS A 24 -2.02 9.38 5.79
C HIS A 24 -2.98 8.28 6.27
N CYS A 25 -4.27 8.39 5.91
CA CYS A 25 -5.19 7.27 6.06
C CYS A 25 -4.77 6.16 5.08
N LEU A 26 -4.96 4.89 5.47
CA LEU A 26 -4.66 3.73 4.60
C LEU A 26 -5.40 3.82 3.26
N GLU A 27 -6.63 4.34 3.28
CA GLU A 27 -7.44 4.55 2.07
C GLU A 27 -6.83 5.60 1.14
N ASP A 28 -6.40 6.75 1.66
CA ASP A 28 -5.73 7.80 0.86
C ASP A 28 -4.45 7.26 0.20
N PHE A 29 -3.69 6.44 0.94
CA PHE A 29 -2.49 5.79 0.41
C PHE A 29 -2.82 4.83 -0.75
N PHE A 30 -3.89 4.04 -0.61
CA PHE A 30 -4.35 3.15 -1.67
C PHE A 30 -4.89 3.90 -2.89
N GLU A 31 -5.57 5.03 -2.70
CA GLU A 31 -5.99 5.91 -3.80
C GLU A 31 -4.80 6.48 -4.58
N ASP A 32 -3.77 6.95 -3.88
CA ASP A 32 -2.58 7.50 -4.53
C ASP A 32 -1.76 6.41 -5.25
N MET A 33 -1.66 5.20 -4.68
CA MET A 33 -1.07 4.07 -5.38
C MET A 33 -1.88 3.67 -6.61
N LEU A 34 -3.22 3.65 -6.53
CA LEU A 34 -4.06 3.34 -7.68
C LEU A 34 -3.80 4.31 -8.82
N LYS A 35 -3.66 5.62 -8.53
CA LYS A 35 -3.29 6.62 -9.53
C LYS A 35 -1.91 6.34 -10.14
N ASP A 36 -0.90 6.05 -9.32
CA ASP A 36 0.46 5.76 -9.80
C ASP A 36 0.49 4.52 -10.70
N LEU A 37 -0.10 3.41 -10.23
CA LEU A 37 -0.18 2.16 -10.98
C LEU A 37 -0.99 2.33 -12.27
N SER A 38 -2.08 3.10 -12.23
CA SER A 38 -2.89 3.39 -13.43
C SER A 38 -2.12 4.21 -14.46
N ASN A 39 -1.35 5.21 -14.01
CA ASN A 39 -0.49 6.00 -14.88
C ASN A 39 0.62 5.16 -15.52
N LYS A 40 1.17 4.20 -14.76
CA LYS A 40 2.32 3.40 -15.17
C LYS A 40 1.95 2.19 -16.04
N TYR A 41 0.87 1.49 -15.70
CA TYR A 41 0.48 0.22 -16.31
C TYR A 41 -0.88 0.27 -17.02
N GLY A 42 -1.62 1.38 -16.92
CA GLY A 42 -2.96 1.52 -17.48
C GLY A 42 -4.01 0.84 -16.60
N VAL A 43 -5.04 0.28 -17.22
CA VAL A 43 -6.23 -0.27 -16.52
C VAL A 43 -6.03 -1.63 -15.84
N LYS A 44 -4.86 -2.25 -16.00
CA LYS A 44 -4.56 -3.55 -15.41
C LYS A 44 -3.07 -3.71 -15.13
N VAL A 45 -2.74 -4.45 -14.07
CA VAL A 45 -1.37 -4.76 -13.68
C VAL A 45 -1.23 -6.27 -13.45
N ASP A 46 -0.09 -6.83 -13.83
CA ASP A 46 0.24 -8.24 -13.55
C ASP A 46 0.43 -8.43 -12.03
N LEU A 47 -0.11 -9.52 -11.46
CA LEU A 47 -0.06 -9.76 -10.02
C LEU A 47 1.38 -9.94 -9.50
N GLU A 48 2.29 -10.53 -10.29
CA GLU A 48 3.69 -10.67 -9.90
C GLU A 48 4.38 -9.30 -9.91
N VAL A 49 4.06 -8.45 -10.89
CA VAL A 49 4.57 -7.06 -10.95
C VAL A 49 4.04 -6.24 -9.78
N LEU A 50 2.77 -6.44 -9.39
CA LEU A 50 2.18 -5.80 -8.23
C LEU A 50 2.92 -6.23 -6.95
N ASP A 51 3.15 -7.53 -6.74
CA ASP A 51 3.88 -8.02 -5.57
C ASP A 51 5.30 -7.47 -5.50
N LEU A 52 6.02 -7.44 -6.62
CA LEU A 52 7.35 -6.84 -6.70
C LEU A 52 7.33 -5.32 -6.40
N TYR A 53 6.26 -4.62 -6.79
CA TYR A 53 6.08 -3.22 -6.47
C TYR A 53 5.94 -3.00 -4.96
N PHE A 54 5.09 -3.79 -4.28
CA PHE A 54 4.92 -3.70 -2.82
C PHE A 54 6.15 -4.15 -2.03
N ASP A 55 6.86 -5.18 -2.51
CA ASP A 55 8.14 -5.61 -1.93
C ASP A 55 9.20 -4.52 -2.10
N GLY A 56 9.25 -3.82 -3.24
CA GLY A 56 10.14 -2.69 -3.50
C GLY A 56 9.87 -1.46 -2.61
N LEU A 57 8.65 -1.31 -2.09
CA LEU A 57 8.27 -0.30 -1.09
C LEU A 57 8.52 -0.76 0.36
N GLU A 58 9.08 -1.95 0.56
CA GLU A 58 9.26 -2.59 1.88
C GLU A 58 7.95 -2.77 2.67
N LEU A 59 6.80 -2.78 1.97
CA LEU A 59 5.48 -3.02 2.57
C LEU A 59 5.16 -4.52 2.65
N GLY A 60 5.70 -5.30 1.71
CA GLY A 60 5.60 -6.74 1.65
C GLY A 60 4.27 -7.27 1.10
N ARG A 61 4.22 -8.59 0.90
CA ARG A 61 3.05 -9.31 0.33
C ARG A 61 1.72 -9.06 1.03
N LYS A 62 1.72 -8.79 2.34
CA LYS A 62 0.46 -8.51 3.07
C LYS A 62 -0.21 -7.23 2.56
N ALA A 63 0.56 -6.17 2.35
CA ALA A 63 0.03 -4.90 1.83
C ALA A 63 -0.46 -5.04 0.38
N SER A 64 0.19 -5.88 -0.42
CA SER A 64 -0.29 -6.23 -1.77
C SER A 64 -1.65 -6.90 -1.71
N GLN A 65 -1.87 -7.83 -0.76
CA GLN A 65 -3.17 -8.46 -0.56
C GLN A 65 -4.22 -7.46 -0.09
N ASP A 66 -3.90 -6.65 0.92
CA ASP A 66 -4.81 -5.62 1.45
C ASP A 66 -5.25 -4.64 0.34
N PHE A 67 -4.35 -4.30 -0.59
CA PHE A 67 -4.67 -3.48 -1.75
C PHE A 67 -5.57 -4.19 -2.77
N ARG A 68 -5.35 -5.47 -3.06
CA ARG A 68 -6.23 -6.25 -3.98
C ARG A 68 -7.65 -6.38 -3.43
N ASP A 69 -7.77 -6.58 -2.13
CA ASP A 69 -9.05 -6.65 -1.44
C ASP A 69 -9.76 -5.30 -1.54
N TRP A 70 -9.05 -4.21 -1.23
CA TRP A 70 -9.58 -2.85 -1.38
C TRP A 70 -9.99 -2.52 -2.82
N ILE A 71 -9.19 -2.90 -3.82
CA ILE A 71 -9.54 -2.72 -5.24
C ILE A 71 -10.82 -3.47 -5.60
N SER A 72 -11.02 -4.67 -5.05
CA SER A 72 -12.24 -5.45 -5.26
C SER A 72 -13.48 -4.76 -4.67
N GLU A 73 -13.34 -4.14 -3.49
CA GLU A 73 -14.40 -3.31 -2.89
C GLU A 73 -14.75 -2.08 -3.73
N LYS A 74 -13.77 -1.52 -4.45
CA LYS A 74 -13.96 -0.38 -5.37
C LYS A 74 -14.49 -0.79 -6.77
N GLY A 75 -14.70 -2.08 -7.02
CA GLY A 75 -15.24 -2.59 -8.29
C GLY A 75 -14.18 -3.07 -9.31
N GLY A 76 -12.90 -3.10 -8.91
CA GLY A 76 -11.87 -3.84 -9.64
C GLY A 76 -11.98 -5.35 -9.42
N TYR A 77 -11.17 -6.14 -10.13
CA TYR A 77 -11.21 -7.60 -10.02
C TYR A 77 -9.92 -8.26 -10.52
N GLU A 78 -9.63 -9.47 -10.01
CA GLU A 78 -8.58 -10.31 -10.55
C GLU A 78 -9.09 -11.17 -11.72
N LYS A 79 -8.32 -11.23 -12.82
CA LYS A 79 -8.61 -12.09 -13.98
C LYS A 79 -7.34 -12.50 -14.70
N ASN A 80 -7.16 -13.81 -14.88
CA ASN A 80 -6.05 -14.41 -15.65
C ASN A 80 -4.64 -13.93 -15.19
N GLY A 81 -4.41 -13.80 -13.89
CA GLY A 81 -3.12 -13.33 -13.35
C GLY A 81 -2.92 -11.81 -13.37
N TYR A 82 -3.96 -11.04 -13.69
CA TYR A 82 -3.95 -9.58 -13.64
C TYR A 82 -4.92 -9.06 -12.60
N LEU A 83 -4.55 -7.98 -11.92
CA LEU A 83 -5.49 -7.10 -11.23
C LEU A 83 -6.00 -6.05 -12.21
N VAL A 84 -7.30 -6.05 -12.46
CA VAL A 84 -7.99 -5.04 -13.27
C VAL A 84 -8.52 -3.95 -12.35
N PHE A 85 -8.10 -2.73 -12.61
CA PHE A 85 -8.52 -1.58 -11.81
C PHE A 85 -9.98 -1.18 -12.13
N PRO A 86 -10.71 -0.61 -11.15
CA PRO A 86 -12.01 -0.01 -11.42
C PRO A 86 -11.85 1.10 -12.46
N GLN A 87 -12.85 1.24 -13.34
CA GLN A 87 -12.93 2.36 -14.27
C GLN A 87 -13.84 3.43 -13.64
N ASP A 88 -13.42 4.69 -13.69
CA ASP A 88 -14.22 5.87 -13.31
C ASP A 88 -15.61 5.87 -13.98
#